data_AF-A0A6J6ISJ8-F1
#
_entry.id   AF-A0A6J6ISJ8-F1
#
_cell.length_a   1.000
_cell.length_b   1.000
_cell.length_c   1.000
_cell.angle_alpha   90.00
_cell.angle_beta   90.00
_cell.angle_gamma   90.00
#
_symmetry.space_group_name_H-M   'P 1'
#
loop_
_entity.id
_entity.type
_entity.pdbx_description
1 polymer ?
#
loop_
_entity_poly.entity_id
_entity_poly.type
_entity_poly.pdbx_seq_one_letter_code
_entity_poly.pdbx_strand_id
1 'polypeptide(L)'
;MEAAVQRVRQDYSLTPDPARLLNGPFSLRELEILHRRIDPDGTPPKDTFRRRMQEYLEETGELSSGSLGKPARLFNHRRKNH
;
A
#
# COMPACT_ATOMS: atom_id res chain seq x y z
N MET A 1 -4.32 24.66 -5.86
CA MET A 1 -3.46 23.47 -5.69
C MET A 1 -3.89 22.57 -4.54
N GLU A 2 -4.49 23.11 -3.49
CA GLU A 2 -4.91 22.32 -2.30
C GLU A 2 -5.94 21.22 -2.63
N ALA A 3 -6.92 21.49 -3.50
CA ALA A 3 -7.93 20.50 -3.89
C ALA A 3 -7.34 19.23 -4.54
N ALA A 4 -6.25 19.37 -5.32
CA ALA A 4 -5.59 18.23 -5.96
C ALA A 4 -4.86 17.35 -4.94
N VAL A 5 -4.17 17.97 -3.97
CA VAL A 5 -3.49 17.24 -2.89
C VAL A 5 -4.50 16.50 -2.01
N GLN A 6 -5.61 17.16 -1.64
CA GLN A 6 -6.65 16.52 -0.83
C GLN A 6 -7.32 15.37 -1.57
N ARG A 7 -7.49 15.49 -2.88
CA ARG A 7 -8.02 14.39 -3.69
C ARG A 7 -7.09 13.17 -3.66
N VAL A 8 -5.79 13.38 -3.84
CA VAL A 8 -4.79 12.29 -3.78
C VAL A 8 -4.83 11.62 -2.40
N ARG A 9 -4.83 12.40 -1.30
CA ARG A 9 -4.93 11.83 0.06
C ARG A 9 -6.21 11.03 0.26
N GLN A 10 -7.34 11.54 -0.24
CA GLN A 10 -8.62 10.85 -0.17
C GLN A 10 -8.56 9.50 -0.91
N ASP A 11 -8.03 9.46 -2.13
CA ASP A 11 -7.91 8.21 -2.90
C ASP A 11 -7.00 7.18 -2.19
N TYR A 12 -5.89 7.64 -1.60
CA TYR A 12 -4.99 6.79 -0.81
C TYR A 12 -5.61 6.35 0.52
N SER A 13 -6.52 7.11 1.13
CA SER A 13 -7.22 6.64 2.34
C SER A 13 -8.17 5.46 2.08
N LEU A 14 -8.62 5.28 0.84
CA LEU A 14 -9.61 4.29 0.44
C LEU A 14 -9.01 3.07 -0.27
N THR A 15 -7.86 3.22 -0.93
CA THR A 15 -7.30 2.18 -1.78
C THR A 15 -5.78 2.04 -1.60
N PRO A 16 -5.21 0.83 -1.83
CA PRO A 16 -3.81 0.57 -1.56
C PRO A 16 -2.84 1.49 -2.33
N ASP A 17 -3.03 1.65 -3.63
CA ASP A 17 -2.10 2.40 -4.45
C ASP A 17 -2.78 2.79 -5.77
N PRO A 18 -3.67 3.79 -5.74
CA PRO A 18 -4.52 4.18 -6.87
C PRO A 18 -3.73 4.65 -8.09
N ALA A 19 -2.55 5.24 -7.88
CA ALA A 19 -1.66 5.70 -8.94
C ALA A 19 -0.69 4.61 -9.44
N ARG A 20 -0.75 3.39 -8.89
CA ARG A 20 0.16 2.27 -9.22
C ARG A 20 1.65 2.66 -9.14
N LEU A 21 2.03 3.35 -8.06
CA LEU A 21 3.41 3.77 -7.85
C LEU A 21 4.34 2.60 -7.50
N LEU A 22 3.79 1.49 -6.99
CA LEU A 22 4.54 0.27 -6.71
C LEU A 22 4.41 -0.69 -7.90
N ASN A 23 5.46 -0.85 -8.71
CA ASN A 23 5.40 -1.55 -10.01
C ASN A 23 5.47 -3.09 -9.95
N GLY A 24 5.84 -3.68 -8.81
CA GLY A 24 6.06 -5.13 -8.68
C GLY A 24 5.33 -5.72 -7.47
N PRO A 25 5.53 -7.01 -7.17
CA PRO A 25 5.07 -7.55 -5.90
C PRO A 25 5.76 -6.79 -4.77
N PHE A 26 4.98 -6.14 -3.92
CA PHE A 26 5.48 -5.25 -2.86
C PHE A 26 5.07 -5.77 -1.48
N SER A 27 5.80 -5.37 -0.46
CA SER A 27 5.42 -5.65 0.92
C SER A 27 4.39 -4.64 1.44
N LEU A 28 3.56 -5.06 2.40
CA LEU A 28 2.69 -4.14 3.15
C LEU A 28 3.48 -3.01 3.84
N ARG A 29 4.78 -3.20 4.11
CA ARG A 29 5.64 -2.16 4.67
C ARG A 29 5.97 -1.08 3.64
N GLU A 30 6.29 -1.44 2.41
CA GLU A 30 6.52 -0.48 1.34
C GLU A 30 5.26 0.33 1.04
N LEU A 31 4.11 -0.34 1.03
CA LEU A 31 2.81 0.30 0.92
C LEU A 31 2.55 1.29 2.07
N GLU A 32 2.82 0.90 3.32
CA GLU A 32 2.66 1.79 4.48
C GLU A 32 3.57 3.01 4.39
N ILE A 33 4.82 2.84 3.97
CA ILE A 33 5.77 3.95 3.79
C ILE A 33 5.24 4.92 2.73
N LEU A 34 4.69 4.41 1.62
CA LEU A 34 4.08 5.24 0.59
C LEU A 34 2.91 6.05 1.14
N HIS A 35 1.99 5.43 1.89
CA HIS A 35 0.85 6.13 2.48
C HIS A 35 1.27 7.22 3.45
N ARG A 36 2.22 6.93 4.35
CA ARG A 36 2.75 7.93 5.31
C ARG A 36 3.44 9.10 4.62
N ARG A 37 4.00 8.91 3.42
CA ARG A 37 4.60 10.00 2.63
C ARG A 37 3.53 10.91 2.01
N ILE A 38 2.36 10.35 1.69
CA ILE A 38 1.23 11.07 1.07
C ILE A 38 0.39 11.79 2.12
N ASP A 39 0.09 11.09 3.22
CA ASP A 39 -0.74 11.59 4.30
C ASP A 39 -0.20 11.12 5.66
N PRO A 40 0.81 11.81 6.24
CA PRO A 40 1.44 11.40 7.48
C PRO A 40 0.46 11.37 8.67
N ASP A 41 -0.53 12.27 8.67
CA ASP A 41 -1.51 12.41 9.74
C ASP A 41 -2.77 11.56 9.52
N GLY A 42 -3.15 11.28 8.26
CA GLY A 42 -4.32 10.45 7.92
C GLY A 42 -4.02 8.95 7.79
N THR A 43 -2.75 8.53 7.75
CA THR A 43 -2.40 7.11 7.68
C THR A 43 -2.61 6.43 9.04
N PRO A 44 -3.43 5.36 9.13
CA PRO A 44 -3.72 4.69 10.39
C PRO A 44 -2.51 3.93 10.96
N PRO A 45 -2.55 3.51 12.24
CA PRO A 45 -1.53 2.66 12.83
C PRO A 45 -1.32 1.37 12.04
N LYS A 46 -0.09 0.86 12.06
CA LYS A 46 0.39 -0.30 11.29
C LYS A 46 -0.57 -1.49 11.25
N ASP A 47 -1.15 -1.88 12.38
CA ASP A 47 -2.05 -3.05 12.42
C ASP A 47 -3.35 -2.81 11.65
N THR A 48 -4.02 -1.68 11.95
CA THR A 48 -5.21 -1.21 11.24
C THR A 48 -4.95 -1.01 9.76
N PHE A 49 -3.80 -0.42 9.40
CA PHE A 49 -3.39 -0.22 8.01
C PHE A 49 -3.31 -1.55 7.26
N ARG A 50 -2.55 -2.51 7.81
CA ARG A 50 -2.38 -3.83 7.21
C ARG A 50 -3.70 -4.54 7.01
N ARG A 51 -4.54 -4.57 8.05
CA ARG A 51 -5.84 -5.23 8.00
C ARG A 51 -6.71 -4.66 6.89
N ARG A 52 -6.81 -3.32 6.79
CA ARG A 52 -7.62 -2.63 5.77
C ARG A 52 -7.08 -2.84 4.36
N MET A 53 -5.78 -2.67 4.15
CA MET A 53 -5.21 -2.71 2.80
C MET A 53 -5.15 -4.13 2.24
N GLN A 54 -4.91 -5.14 3.08
CA GLN A 54 -4.82 -6.52 2.64
C GLN A 54 -6.11 -7.05 2.01
N GLU A 55 -7.28 -6.50 2.35
CA GLU A 55 -8.58 -6.85 1.73
C GLU A 55 -8.63 -6.57 0.21
N TYR A 56 -7.78 -5.66 -0.26
CA TYR A 56 -7.72 -5.20 -1.66
C TYR A 56 -6.49 -5.69 -2.42
N LEU A 57 -5.71 -6.59 -1.81
CA LEU A 57 -4.46 -7.10 -2.36
C LEU A 57 -4.54 -8.60 -2.60
N GLU A 58 -3.72 -9.09 -3.52
CA GLU A 58 -3.55 -10.52 -3.79
C GLU A 58 -2.20 -10.96 -3.23
N GLU A 59 -2.20 -11.91 -2.28
CA GLU A 59 -0.97 -12.50 -1.75
C GLU A 59 -0.30 -13.35 -2.84
N THR A 60 0.99 -13.13 -3.09
CA THR A 60 1.70 -13.88 -4.15
C THR A 60 2.21 -15.24 -3.69
N GLY A 61 2.18 -15.50 -2.38
CA GLY A 61 2.82 -16.65 -1.75
C GLY A 61 4.35 -16.52 -1.65
N GLU A 62 4.92 -15.43 -2.17
CA GLU A 62 6.35 -15.17 -2.15
C GLU A 62 6.75 -14.34 -0.93
N LEU A 63 8.00 -14.54 -0.54
CA LEU A 63 8.67 -13.72 0.45
C LEU A 63 9.75 -12.90 -0.24
N SER A 64 9.89 -11.64 0.15
CA SER A 64 10.99 -10.79 -0.30
C SER A 64 12.33 -11.48 -0.01
N SER A 65 13.18 -11.57 -1.04
CA SER A 65 14.56 -12.02 -0.94
C SER A 65 15.35 -10.96 -0.16
N GLY A 66 15.44 -11.15 1.15
CA GLY A 66 15.95 -10.14 2.08
C GLY A 66 17.43 -9.80 1.85
N SER A 67 17.69 -8.63 1.26
CA SER A 67 19.03 -8.02 1.30
C SER A 67 19.22 -7.10 2.53
N LEU A 68 18.13 -6.67 3.19
CA LEU A 68 18.15 -5.70 4.32
C LEU A 68 17.05 -5.99 5.37
N GLY A 69 16.83 -7.25 5.76
CA GLY A 69 15.97 -7.58 6.91
C GLY A 69 15.22 -8.91 6.84
N LYS A 70 14.27 -9.10 7.77
CA LYS A 70 13.37 -10.27 7.79
C LYS A 70 12.56 -10.34 6.49
N PRO A 71 12.39 -11.53 5.90
CA PRO A 71 11.55 -11.70 4.73
C PRO A 71 10.13 -11.18 5.01
N ALA A 72 9.59 -10.42 4.07
CA ALA A 72 8.23 -9.89 4.13
C ALA A 72 7.39 -10.57 3.04
N ARG A 73 6.13 -10.87 3.35
CA ARG A 73 5.17 -11.35 2.35
C ARG A 73 4.97 -10.29 1.28
N LEU A 74 4.93 -10.76 0.04
CA LEU A 74 4.69 -9.92 -1.11
C LEU A 74 3.24 -10.01 -1.59
N PHE A 75 2.77 -8.90 -2.12
CA PHE A 75 1.41 -8.70 -2.57
C PHE A 75 1.42 -8.02 -3.94
N ASN A 76 0.46 -8.39 -4.77
CA ASN A 76 0.11 -7.66 -5.99
C ASN A 76 -1.17 -6.85 -5.76
N HIS A 77 -1.37 -5.80 -6.55
CA HIS A 77 -2.70 -5.20 -6.64
C HIS A 77 -3.70 -6.25 -7.14
N ARG A 78 -4.83 -6.35 -6.46
CA ARG A 78 -5.92 -7.21 -6.95
C ARG A 78 -6.33 -6.74 -8.35
N ARG A 79 -6.42 -7.67 -9.30
CA ARG A 79 -6.99 -7.36 -10.62
C ARG A 79 -8.43 -6.91 -10.43
N LYS A 80 -8.78 -5.73 -10.95
CA LYS A 80 -10.18 -5.34 -11.08
C LYS A 80 -10.78 -6.27 -12.13
N ASN A 81 -11.64 -7.20 -11.71
CA ASN A 81 -12.52 -7.89 -12.65
C ASN A 81 -13.35 -6.81 -13.34
N HIS A 82 -13.09 -6.59 -14.62
CA HIS A 82 -13.84 -5.67 -15.48
C HIS A 82 -14.88 -6.45 -16.28
#